data_AF-A0A1Q7R1U2-F1
#
_entry.id   AF-A0A1Q7R1U2-F1
#
_cell.length_a   1.000
_cell.length_b   1.000
_cell.length_c   1.000
_cell.angle_alpha   90.00
_cell.angle_beta   90.00
_cell.angle_gamma   90.00
#
_symmetry.space_group_name_H-M   'P 1'
#
loop_
_entity.id
_entity.type
_entity.pdbx_description
1 polymer ?
#
loop_
_entity_poly.entity_id
_entity_poly.type
_entity_poly.pdbx_seq_one_letter_code
_entity_poly.pdbx_strand_id
1 'polypeptide(L)' 'MASVIPERDTALIELRKQGLTVRLHSSQNDTWHIADGGLYSGYVASGDELVELKRANKLNIRGIKDLG' A
#
# COMPACT_ATOMS: atom_id res chain seq x y z
N MET A 1 19.71 8.41 -6.53
CA MET A 1 18.59 9.36 -6.30
C MET A 1 17.33 8.51 -6.26
N ALA A 2 16.70 8.34 -5.10
CA ALA A 2 15.43 7.64 -5.03
C ALA A 2 14.42 8.49 -5.81
N SER A 3 13.94 8.00 -6.96
CA SER A 3 12.82 8.62 -7.66
C SER A 3 11.66 8.69 -6.67
N VAL A 4 11.41 9.89 -6.16
CA VAL A 4 10.24 10.15 -5.32
C VAL A 4 9.07 10.15 -6.29
N ILE A 5 8.46 8.98 -6.50
CA ILE A 5 7.26 8.88 -7.32
C ILE A 5 6.15 9.53 -6.50
N PRO A 6 5.69 10.76 -6.83
CA PRO A 6 4.78 11.51 -5.97
C PRO A 6 3.44 10.77 -5.81
N GLU A 7 3.06 10.00 -6.82
CA GLU A 7 1.87 9.16 -6.83
C GLU A 7 1.93 8.07 -5.76
N ARG A 8 3.07 7.39 -5.63
CA ARG A 8 3.31 6.35 -4.63
C ARG A 8 3.26 6.92 -3.22
N ASP A 9 3.97 8.01 -2.98
CA ASP A 9 3.98 8.68 -1.67
C ASP A 9 2.58 9.15 -1.27
N THR A 10 1.79 9.65 -2.22
CA THR A 10 0.37 9.96 -1.96
C THR A 10 -0.43 8.69 -1.65
N ALA A 11 -0.22 7.59 -2.37
CA ALA A 11 -0.92 6.33 -2.12
C ALA A 11 -0.66 5.85 -0.68
N LEU A 12 0.61 5.86 -0.25
CA LEU A 12 1.01 5.51 1.12
C LEU A 12 0.33 6.41 2.17
N ILE A 13 0.20 7.71 1.90
CA ILE A 13 -0.50 8.65 2.79
C ILE A 13 -1.99 8.33 2.87
N GLU A 14 -2.66 8.08 1.75
CA GLU A 14 -4.09 7.75 1.72
C GLU A 14 -4.38 6.43 2.46
N LEU A 15 -3.51 5.43 2.31
CA LEU A 15 -3.59 4.18 3.06
C LEU A 15 -3.50 4.40 4.57
N ARG A 16 -2.54 5.22 5.01
CA ARG A 16 -2.38 5.58 6.43
C ARG A 16 -3.58 6.36 6.96
N LYS A 17 -4.16 7.27 6.16
CA LYS A 17 -5.39 7.99 6.52
C LYS A 17 -6.59 7.07 6.72
N GLN A 18 -6.64 5.94 6.02
CA GLN A 18 -7.69 4.93 6.20
C GLN A 18 -7.54 4.12 7.50
N GLY A 19 -6.47 4.33 8.26
CA GLY A 19 -6.14 3.58 9.47
C GLY A 19 -5.32 2.32 9.20
N LEU A 20 -4.81 2.14 7.98
CA LEU A 20 -3.96 1.00 7.65
C LEU A 20 -2.52 1.25 8.14
N THR A 21 -1.93 0.21 8.69
CA THR A 21 -0.50 0.15 8.99
C THR A 21 0.28 -0.10 7.70
N VAL A 22 1.03 0.91 7.27
CA VAL A 22 1.87 0.84 6.07
C VAL A 22 3.34 0.90 6.46
N ARG A 23 4.07 -0.19 6.24
CA ARG A 23 5.49 -0.34 6.57
C ARG A 23 6.28 -0.74 5.33
N LEU A 24 7.50 -0.25 5.22
CA LEU A 24 8.41 -0.71 4.17
C LEU A 24 8.75 -2.19 4.43
N HIS A 25 8.52 -3.05 3.44
CA HIS A 25 8.82 -4.48 3.52
C HIS A 25 10.22 -4.77 2.97
N SER A 26 10.52 -4.30 1.75
CA SER A 26 11.86 -4.38 1.16
C SER A 26 12.13 -3.13 0.33
N SER A 27 13.20 -2.41 0.66
CA SER A 27 13.69 -1.27 -0.14
C SER A 27 14.32 -1.70 -1.45
N GLN A 28 14.92 -2.89 -1.51
CA GLN A 28 15.52 -3.42 -2.75
C GLN A 28 14.47 -3.79 -3.79
N ASN A 29 13.34 -4.32 -3.33
CA ASN A 29 12.23 -4.73 -4.19
C ASN A 29 11.13 -3.67 -4.32
N ASP A 30 11.32 -2.49 -3.71
CA ASP A 30 10.31 -1.41 -3.64
C ASP A 30 8.93 -1.94 -3.22
N THR A 31 8.86 -2.60 -2.05
CA THR A 31 7.61 -3.21 -1.55
C THR A 31 7.22 -2.69 -0.16
N TRP A 32 5.91 -2.60 0.06
CA TRP A 32 5.29 -2.17 1.30
C TRP A 32 4.34 -3.23 1.83
N HIS A 33 4.42 -3.46 3.13
CA HIS A 33 3.44 -4.23 3.87
C HIS A 33 2.32 -3.33 4.36
N ILE A 34 1.08 -3.69 4.01
CA ILE A 34 -0.14 -2.93 4.29
C ILE A 34 -1.07 -3.84 5.08
N ALA A 35 -1.37 -3.49 6.32
CA ALA A 35 -2.21 -4.27 7.22
C ALA A 35 -3.27 -3.40 7.89
N ASP A 36 -4.44 -3.94 8.22
CA ASP A 36 -5.51 -3.18 8.89
C ASP A 36 -5.41 -3.16 10.43
N GLY A 37 -4.36 -3.79 10.98
CA GLY A 37 -4.17 -3.94 12.43
C GLY A 37 -4.43 -5.36 12.95
N GLY A 38 -4.98 -6.26 12.12
CA GLY A 38 -5.05 -7.69 12.44
C GLY A 38 -3.68 -8.40 12.44
N LEU A 39 -3.53 -9.40 13.32
CA LEU A 39 -2.27 -10.14 13.53
C LEU A 39 -1.81 -10.95 12.29
N TYR A 40 -2.73 -11.24 11.36
CA TYR A 40 -2.52 -12.13 10.19
C TYR A 40 -3.10 -11.58 8.88
N SER A 41 -3.62 -10.34 8.86
CA SER A 41 -4.29 -9.76 7.70
C SER A 41 -3.54 -8.52 7.22
N GLY A 42 -2.46 -8.79 6.49
CA GLY A 42 -1.71 -7.79 5.74
C GLY A 42 -1.29 -8.35 4.39
N TYR A 43 -1.21 -7.49 3.39
CA TYR A 43 -0.72 -7.84 2.06
C TYR A 43 0.52 -7.01 1.73
N VAL A 44 1.36 -7.54 0.85
CA VAL A 44 2.56 -6.86 0.36
C VAL A 44 2.25 -6.35 -1.05
N ALA A 45 2.48 -5.07 -1.28
CA ALA A 45 2.35 -4.43 -2.60
C ALA A 45 3.63 -3.72 -2.98
N SER A 46 3.98 -3.79 -4.25
CA SER A 46 5.07 -3.02 -4.85
C SER A 46 4.70 -1.55 -5.04
N GLY A 47 5.71 -0.71 -5.28
CA GLY A 47 5.54 0.71 -5.55
C GLY A 47 4.69 0.98 -6.79
N ASP A 48 4.90 0.20 -7.85
CA ASP A 48 4.10 0.26 -9.07
C ASP A 48 2.65 -0.15 -8.81
N GLU A 49 2.39 -1.24 -8.08
CA GLU A 49 1.03 -1.65 -7.70
C GLU A 49 0.31 -0.57 -6.90
N LEU A 50 1.00 0.11 -5.98
CA LEU A 50 0.43 1.23 -5.23
C LEU A 50 0.04 2.41 -6.13
N VAL A 51 0.86 2.71 -7.14
CA VAL A 51 0.57 3.75 -8.13
C VAL A 51 -0.64 3.35 -8.98
N GLU A 52 -0.70 2.09 -9.44
CA GLU A 52 -1.83 1.58 -10.20
C GLU A 52 -3.13 1.58 -9.39
N LEU A 53 -3.10 1.11 -8.15
CA LEU A 53 -4.23 1.15 -7.24
C LEU A 53 -4.72 2.59 -7.01
N LYS A 54 -3.79 3.55 -6.91
CA LYS A 54 -4.14 4.96 -6.81
C LYS A 54 -4.81 5.47 -8.08
N ARG A 55 -4.21 5.21 -9.25
CA ARG A 55 -4.75 5.65 -10.56
C ARG A 55 -6.11 5.03 -10.83
N ALA A 56 -6.33 3.79 -10.41
CA ALA A 56 -7.61 3.10 -10.48
C ALA A 56 -8.61 3.55 -9.40
N ASN A 57 -8.22 4.43 -8.47
CA ASN A 57 -9.00 4.84 -7.30
C ASN A 57 -9.46 3.63 -6.43
N LYS A 58 -8.64 2.56 -6.40
CA LYS A 58 -8.89 1.30 -5.70
C LYS A 58 -8.16 1.19 -4.36
N LEU A 59 -7.54 2.27 -3.88
CA LEU A 59 -6.86 2.29 -2.57
C LEU A 59 -7.82 2.15 -1.37
N ASN A 60 -9.13 2.01 -1.58
CA ASN A 60 -10.11 1.83 -0.51
C ASN A 60 -10.14 0.36 -0.04
N ILE A 61 -9.06 -0.05 0.64
CA ILE A 61 -8.76 -1.47 0.94
C ILE A 61 -9.62 -2.07 2.06
N ARG A 62 -10.48 -1.28 2.70
CA ARG A 62 -11.51 -1.83 3.62
C ARG A 62 -12.38 -2.93 2.98
N GLY A 63 -12.39 -3.05 1.65
CA GLY A 63 -13.05 -4.10 0.90
C GLY A 63 -12.18 -5.28 0.41
N ILE A 64 -10.86 -5.33 0.64
CA ILE A 64 -10.03 -6.53 0.31
C ILE A 64 -10.01 -7.52 1.49
N LYS A 65 -11.16 -7.67 2.16
CA LYS A 65 -11.52 -8.96 2.74
C LYS A 65 -11.96 -9.81 1.54
N ASP A 66 -11.46 -11.03 1.42
CA ASP A 66 -11.72 -11.94 0.28
C ASP A 66 -10.96 -11.61 -1.01
N LEU A 67 -9.63 -11.74 -0.95
CA LEU A 67 -8.96 -12.53 -2.00
C LEU A 67 -8.48 -13.79 -1.30
N GLY A 68 -9.40 -14.75 -1.17
CA GLY A 68 -9.13 -16.10 -0.70
C GLY A 68 -8.26 -16.90 -1.66
#